data_AF-G3B5W8-F1
#
_entry.id   AF-G3B5W8-F1
#
_cell.length_a   1.000
_cell.length_b   1.000
_cell.length_c   1.000
_cell.angle_alpha   90.00
_cell.angle_beta   90.00
_cell.angle_gamma   90.00
#
_symmetry.space_group_name_H-M   'P 1'
#
loop_
_entity.id
_entity.type
_entity.pdbx_description
1 polymer ?
#
loop_
_entity_poly.entity_id
_entity_poly.type
_entity_poly.pdbx_seq_one_letter_code
_entity_poly.pdbx_strand_id
1 'polypeptide(L)'
;MEQSWNPYYGLLASKLSESHSYRKTFQFMFWDVLKEFEKANNEDESEDEFIGFDDESEESKLKRIYNLGRFFGFLIAEGSLPLHSLKNVNFLVATNDTKLLLEIVLVTFLDQVGKKSQINVVGTGIGSKVKTADLKFSDQLLIERIMKAKEQTALLRGLQYFVQEKTLKSNFVDGKRQKKRVEWGSNAMFDIIDELLLNAQD
;
A
#
# COMPACT_ATOMS: atom_id res chain seq x y z
N MET A 1 -2.39 -19.75 -9.44
CA MET A 1 -2.76 -18.34 -9.15
C MET A 1 -3.41 -17.72 -10.38
N GLU A 2 -4.24 -16.69 -10.16
CA GLU A 2 -4.73 -15.85 -11.26
C GLU A 2 -3.55 -15.19 -12.00
N GLN A 3 -3.66 -15.10 -13.33
CA GLN A 3 -2.58 -14.56 -14.16
C GLN A 3 -2.35 -13.06 -13.94
N SER A 4 -3.38 -12.35 -13.47
CA SER A 4 -3.31 -10.93 -13.17
C SER A 4 -4.24 -10.58 -12.02
N TRP A 5 -3.94 -9.46 -11.37
CA TRP A 5 -4.76 -8.88 -10.31
C TRP A 5 -6.17 -8.60 -10.82
N ASN A 6 -7.18 -9.24 -10.21
CA ASN A 6 -8.59 -8.98 -10.48
C ASN A 6 -9.17 -8.07 -9.37
N PRO A 7 -9.57 -6.82 -9.69
CA PRO A 7 -10.14 -5.87 -8.71
C PRO A 7 -11.39 -6.37 -7.97
N TYR A 8 -12.11 -7.35 -8.53
CA TYR A 8 -13.28 -7.94 -7.90
C TYR A 8 -12.95 -8.51 -6.51
N TYR A 9 -11.80 -9.15 -6.34
CA TYR A 9 -11.39 -9.71 -5.05
C TYR A 9 -11.19 -8.62 -3.99
N GLY A 10 -10.64 -7.46 -4.38
CA GLY A 10 -10.50 -6.32 -3.49
C GLY A 10 -11.86 -5.76 -3.04
N LEU A 11 -12.81 -5.59 -3.96
CA LEU A 11 -14.16 -5.13 -3.65
C LEU A 11 -14.89 -6.10 -2.71
N LEU A 12 -14.83 -7.40 -2.99
CA LEU A 12 -15.44 -8.43 -2.16
C LEU A 12 -14.82 -8.44 -0.75
N ALA A 13 -13.49 -8.41 -0.65
CA ALA A 13 -12.80 -8.38 0.63
C ALA A 13 -13.09 -7.10 1.42
N SER A 14 -13.22 -5.96 0.75
CA SER A 14 -13.65 -4.70 1.36
C SER A 14 -15.06 -4.82 1.94
N LYS A 15 -15.99 -5.43 1.19
CA LYS A 15 -17.35 -5.68 1.66
C LYS A 15 -17.40 -6.65 2.85
N LEU A 16 -16.61 -7.73 2.82
CA LEU A 16 -16.50 -8.68 3.94
C LEU A 16 -15.93 -8.00 5.20
N SER A 17 -15.02 -7.04 5.04
CA SER A 17 -14.38 -6.29 6.13
C SER A 17 -15.32 -5.33 6.86
N GLU A 18 -16.58 -5.20 6.43
CA GLU A 18 -17.64 -4.60 7.25
C GLU A 18 -17.84 -5.38 8.56
N SER A 19 -17.63 -6.71 8.52
CA SER A 19 -17.52 -7.51 9.74
C SER A 19 -16.14 -7.36 10.38
N HIS A 20 -16.14 -7.08 11.68
CA HIS A 20 -14.91 -6.98 12.46
C HIS A 20 -14.08 -8.28 12.47
N SER A 21 -14.72 -9.45 12.40
CA SER A 21 -14.00 -10.74 12.35
C SER A 21 -13.16 -10.86 11.09
N TYR A 22 -13.76 -10.64 9.92
CA TYR A 22 -13.06 -10.71 8.64
C TYR A 22 -11.97 -9.64 8.52
N ARG A 23 -12.20 -8.44 9.08
CA ARG A 23 -11.16 -7.41 9.14
C ARG A 23 -9.91 -7.88 9.88
N LYS A 24 -10.08 -8.51 11.05
CA LYS A 24 -8.97 -9.10 11.80
C LYS A 24 -8.32 -10.25 11.03
N THR A 25 -9.11 -11.09 10.37
CA THR A 25 -8.57 -12.18 9.52
C THR A 25 -7.67 -11.63 8.43
N PHE A 26 -8.09 -10.61 7.67
CA PHE A 26 -7.23 -10.00 6.65
C PHE A 26 -5.96 -9.37 7.23
N GLN A 27 -6.03 -8.81 8.44
CA GLN A 27 -4.85 -8.31 9.12
C GLN A 27 -3.85 -9.42 9.49
N PHE A 28 -4.34 -10.55 10.02
CA PHE A 28 -3.47 -11.70 10.31
C PHE A 28 -2.88 -12.29 9.03
N MET A 29 -3.70 -12.49 8.00
CA MET A 29 -3.23 -12.95 6.68
C MET A 29 -2.15 -12.03 6.12
N PHE A 30 -2.31 -10.71 6.26
CA PHE A 30 -1.29 -9.76 5.80
C PHE A 30 0.03 -9.91 6.57
N TRP A 31 -0.03 -10.11 7.89
CA TRP A 31 1.16 -10.35 8.70
C TRP A 31 1.83 -11.67 8.39
N ASP A 32 1.07 -12.71 8.09
CA ASP A 32 1.63 -14.00 7.74
C ASP A 32 2.33 -13.95 6.38
N VAL A 33 1.76 -13.25 5.39
CA VAL A 33 2.43 -12.95 4.11
C VAL A 33 3.73 -12.18 4.31
N LEU A 34 3.75 -11.17 5.19
CA LEU A 34 4.98 -10.42 5.48
C LEU A 34 6.05 -11.31 6.11
N LYS A 35 5.69 -12.16 7.07
CA LYS A 35 6.62 -13.11 7.69
C LYS A 35 7.17 -14.12 6.68
N GLU A 36 6.32 -14.61 5.79
CA GLU A 36 6.69 -15.57 4.76
C GLU A 36 7.80 -14.99 3.85
N PHE A 37 7.62 -13.77 3.34
CA PHE A 37 8.63 -13.12 2.49
C PHE A 37 9.88 -12.64 3.25
N GLU A 38 9.81 -12.47 4.56
CA GLU A 38 11.00 -12.23 5.39
C GLU A 38 11.79 -13.53 5.64
N LYS A 39 11.11 -14.67 5.80
CA LYS A 39 11.74 -15.98 6.00
C LYS A 39 12.35 -16.56 4.74
N ALA A 40 11.72 -16.36 3.57
CA ALA A 40 12.15 -16.95 2.29
C ALA A 40 13.57 -16.58 1.82
N ASN A 41 14.23 -15.59 2.44
CA ASN A 41 15.63 -15.23 2.16
C ASN A 41 16.64 -15.71 3.21
N ASN A 42 16.17 -16.28 4.33
CA ASN A 42 17.02 -16.91 5.34
C ASN A 42 16.85 -18.42 5.15
N GLU A 43 17.68 -19.02 4.30
CA GLU A 43 17.69 -20.46 4.00
C GLU A 43 18.17 -21.32 5.20
N ASP A 44 17.67 -21.08 6.41
CA ASP A 44 17.91 -21.93 7.57
C ASP A 44 16.68 -21.91 8.52
N GLU A 45 16.02 -23.07 8.60
CA GLU A 45 15.09 -23.53 9.64
C GLU A 45 13.77 -22.77 9.90
N SER A 46 12.65 -23.34 9.42
CA SER A 46 11.55 -23.75 10.32
C SER A 46 10.45 -24.49 9.55
N GLU A 47 10.31 -25.79 9.86
CA GLU A 47 9.18 -26.66 9.52
C GLU A 47 7.88 -26.24 10.24
N ASP A 48 7.41 -25.01 10.04
CA ASP A 48 6.05 -24.64 10.40
C ASP A 48 5.20 -24.59 9.13
N GLU A 49 4.55 -25.73 8.91
CA GLU A 49 3.57 -26.06 7.89
C GLU A 49 2.45 -25.00 7.82
N PHE A 50 2.60 -24.01 6.94
CA PHE A 50 1.46 -23.26 6.40
C PHE A 50 1.61 -23.00 4.90
N ILE A 51 0.84 -23.82 4.17
CA ILE A 51 0.61 -23.92 2.71
C ILE A 51 1.82 -24.34 1.87
N GLY A 52 1.87 -25.65 1.57
CA GLY A 52 2.89 -26.30 0.73
C GLY A 52 3.03 -25.71 -0.67
N PHE A 53 4.00 -24.82 -0.82
CA PHE A 53 4.39 -24.22 -2.10
C PHE A 53 5.92 -24.04 -2.22
N ASP A 54 6.68 -24.99 -1.66
CA ASP A 54 8.16 -24.97 -1.67
C ASP A 54 8.80 -25.19 -3.06
N ASP A 55 7.98 -25.37 -4.11
CA ASP A 55 8.40 -25.52 -5.51
C ASP A 55 7.83 -24.38 -6.40
N GLU A 56 7.73 -23.15 -5.88
CA GLU A 56 7.38 -21.99 -6.72
C GLU A 56 8.58 -21.53 -7.56
N SER A 57 8.41 -21.49 -8.89
CA SER A 57 9.36 -20.77 -9.74
C SER A 57 9.43 -19.29 -9.35
N GLU A 58 10.59 -18.66 -9.56
CA GLU A 58 10.77 -17.22 -9.36
C GLU A 58 9.68 -16.38 -10.07
N GLU A 59 9.23 -16.82 -11.25
CA GLU A 59 8.14 -16.16 -11.96
C GLU A 59 6.80 -16.26 -11.19
N SER A 60 6.49 -17.41 -10.59
CA SER A 60 5.29 -17.59 -9.77
C SER A 60 5.33 -16.74 -8.52
N LYS A 61 6.50 -16.70 -7.85
CA LYS A 61 6.74 -15.87 -6.67
C LYS A 61 6.56 -14.39 -6.96
N LEU A 62 7.11 -13.88 -8.06
CA LEU A 62 6.93 -12.48 -8.49
C LEU A 62 5.47 -12.15 -8.81
N LYS A 63 4.75 -13.06 -9.48
CA LYS A 63 3.29 -12.90 -9.73
C LYS A 63 2.51 -12.86 -8.42
N ARG A 64 2.89 -13.68 -7.44
CA ARG A 64 2.29 -13.70 -6.11
C ARG A 64 2.48 -12.38 -5.39
N ILE A 65 3.73 -11.90 -5.31
CA ILE A 65 4.07 -10.60 -4.71
C ILE A 65 3.27 -9.48 -5.38
N TYR A 66 3.19 -9.49 -6.71
CA TYR A 66 2.40 -8.51 -7.46
C TYR A 66 0.93 -8.55 -7.07
N ASN A 67 0.28 -9.71 -7.16
CA ASN A 67 -1.15 -9.85 -6.88
C ASN A 67 -1.50 -9.51 -5.43
N LEU A 68 -0.70 -9.98 -4.46
CA LEU A 68 -0.89 -9.68 -3.03
C LEU A 68 -0.64 -8.20 -2.74
N GLY A 69 0.38 -7.59 -3.35
CA GLY A 69 0.66 -6.17 -3.20
C GLY A 69 -0.50 -5.30 -3.68
N ARG A 70 -1.08 -5.63 -4.84
CA ARG A 70 -2.28 -4.95 -5.35
C ARG A 70 -3.48 -5.16 -4.42
N PHE A 71 -3.68 -6.37 -3.91
CA PHE A 71 -4.78 -6.70 -3.01
C PHE A 71 -4.71 -5.92 -1.69
N PHE A 72 -3.60 -6.02 -0.97
CA PHE A 72 -3.47 -5.37 0.33
C PHE A 72 -3.37 -3.84 0.19
N GLY A 73 -2.72 -3.32 -0.84
CA GLY A 73 -2.73 -1.88 -1.15
C GLY A 73 -4.14 -1.35 -1.40
N PHE A 74 -4.99 -2.12 -2.10
CA PHE A 74 -6.41 -1.79 -2.27
C PHE A 74 -7.15 -1.77 -0.94
N LEU A 75 -7.00 -2.81 -0.10
CA LEU A 75 -7.68 -2.86 1.20
C LEU A 75 -7.28 -1.72 2.13
N ILE A 76 -6.01 -1.30 2.10
CA ILE A 76 -5.54 -0.15 2.87
C ILE A 76 -6.17 1.15 2.36
N ALA A 77 -6.26 1.33 1.04
CA ALA A 77 -6.90 2.52 0.46
C ALA A 77 -8.39 2.60 0.78
N GLU A 78 -9.10 1.48 0.72
CA GLU A 78 -10.52 1.39 1.11
C GLU A 78 -10.72 1.64 2.62
N GLY A 79 -9.69 1.53 3.45
CA GLY A 79 -9.79 1.60 4.90
C GLY A 79 -10.29 0.30 5.55
N SER A 80 -10.33 -0.78 4.77
CA SER A 80 -10.63 -2.13 5.25
C SER A 80 -9.48 -2.68 6.08
N LEU A 81 -8.23 -2.38 5.69
CA LEU A 81 -7.04 -2.69 6.47
C LEU A 81 -6.39 -1.36 6.93
N PRO A 82 -6.18 -1.13 8.23
CA PRO A 82 -5.59 0.13 8.68
C PRO A 82 -4.09 0.19 8.39
N LEU A 83 -3.56 1.39 8.14
CA LEU A 83 -2.14 1.59 7.80
C LEU A 83 -1.18 1.08 8.89
N HIS A 84 -1.58 1.14 10.17
CA HIS A 84 -0.81 0.59 11.29
C HIS A 84 -0.61 -0.94 11.20
N SER A 85 -1.25 -1.64 10.26
CA SER A 85 -0.97 -3.04 9.97
C SER A 85 0.45 -3.25 9.47
N LEU A 86 1.12 -2.21 8.95
CA LEU A 86 2.53 -2.26 8.56
C LEU A 86 3.51 -2.13 9.74
N LYS A 87 3.03 -2.00 10.99
CA LYS A 87 3.89 -1.72 12.16
C LYS A 87 4.98 -2.77 12.44
N ASN A 88 4.79 -3.99 11.94
CA ASN A 88 5.74 -5.09 12.14
C ASN A 88 6.86 -5.08 11.08
N VAL A 89 6.81 -4.18 10.11
CA VAL A 89 7.80 -4.09 9.02
C VAL A 89 8.99 -3.27 9.48
N ASN A 90 10.19 -3.83 9.32
CA ASN A 90 11.44 -3.09 9.44
C ASN A 90 11.94 -2.67 8.05
N PHE A 91 11.60 -1.46 7.61
CA PHE A 91 11.93 -0.95 6.27
C PHE A 91 13.44 -0.92 5.95
N LEU A 92 14.30 -0.87 6.96
CA LEU A 92 15.76 -0.85 6.78
C LEU A 92 16.31 -2.22 6.42
N VAL A 93 15.84 -3.25 7.13
CA VAL A 93 16.41 -4.60 7.10
C VAL A 93 15.55 -5.58 6.29
N ALA A 94 14.35 -5.16 5.86
CA ALA A 94 13.43 -5.97 5.07
C ALA A 94 14.09 -6.60 3.84
N THR A 95 13.66 -7.81 3.51
CA THR A 95 14.12 -8.57 2.35
C THR A 95 13.78 -7.85 1.04
N ASN A 96 14.43 -8.25 -0.06
CA ASN A 96 14.11 -7.69 -1.38
C ASN A 96 12.65 -7.97 -1.78
N ASP A 97 12.12 -9.14 -1.45
CA ASP A 97 10.73 -9.52 -1.73
C ASP A 97 9.75 -8.72 -0.89
N THR A 98 10.02 -8.52 0.40
CA THR A 98 9.20 -7.66 1.25
C THR A 98 9.24 -6.22 0.75
N LYS A 99 10.41 -5.70 0.39
CA LYS A 99 10.54 -4.35 -0.21
C LYS A 99 9.73 -4.26 -1.51
N LEU A 100 9.78 -5.27 -2.37
CA LEU A 100 9.00 -5.32 -3.60
C LEU A 100 7.49 -5.35 -3.32
N LEU A 101 7.04 -6.17 -2.37
CA LEU A 101 5.65 -6.21 -1.92
C LEU A 101 5.19 -4.83 -1.42
N LEU A 102 5.97 -4.20 -0.54
CA LEU A 102 5.67 -2.89 0.04
C LEU A 102 5.61 -1.78 -1.02
N GLU A 103 6.49 -1.83 -2.02
CA GLU A 103 6.46 -0.91 -3.16
C GLU A 103 5.11 -1.01 -3.90
N ILE A 104 4.67 -2.22 -4.22
CA ILE A 104 3.40 -2.45 -4.92
C ILE A 104 2.20 -2.08 -4.04
N VAL A 105 2.25 -2.39 -2.74
CA VAL A 105 1.24 -1.99 -1.75
C VAL A 105 1.08 -0.48 -1.73
N LEU A 106 2.18 0.27 -1.62
CA LEU A 106 2.16 1.73 -1.51
C LEU A 106 1.78 2.41 -2.83
N VAL A 107 2.28 1.92 -3.97
CA VAL A 107 1.85 2.41 -5.30
C VAL A 107 0.34 2.23 -5.47
N THR A 108 -0.20 1.06 -5.09
CA THR A 108 -1.64 0.79 -5.20
C THR A 108 -2.44 1.62 -4.22
N PHE A 109 -1.98 1.74 -2.99
CA PHE A 109 -2.61 2.55 -1.95
C PHE A 109 -2.75 4.01 -2.41
N LEU A 110 -1.65 4.63 -2.83
CA LEU A 110 -1.63 6.04 -3.26
C LEU A 110 -2.41 6.25 -4.57
N ASP A 111 -2.36 5.30 -5.50
CA ASP A 111 -3.18 5.36 -6.72
C ASP A 111 -4.68 5.39 -6.40
N GLN A 112 -5.15 4.52 -5.50
CA GLN A 112 -6.56 4.43 -5.13
C GLN A 112 -7.02 5.63 -4.30
N VAL A 113 -6.22 6.07 -3.32
CA VAL A 113 -6.49 7.30 -2.56
C VAL A 113 -6.55 8.50 -3.52
N GLY A 114 -5.56 8.64 -4.40
CA GLY A 114 -5.52 9.72 -5.39
C GLY A 114 -6.66 9.69 -6.41
N LYS A 115 -7.27 8.52 -6.68
CA LYS A 115 -8.49 8.45 -7.52
C LYS A 115 -9.67 9.10 -6.82
N LYS A 116 -9.81 8.86 -5.51
CA LYS A 116 -10.91 9.38 -4.67
C LYS A 116 -10.69 10.81 -4.19
N SER A 117 -9.44 11.26 -4.17
CA SER A 117 -9.05 12.60 -3.74
C SER A 117 -9.09 13.67 -4.84
N GLN A 118 -9.48 13.34 -6.09
CA GLN A 118 -9.49 14.33 -7.18
C GLN A 118 -10.50 15.45 -6.93
N ILE A 119 -10.02 16.69 -6.96
CA ILE A 119 -10.84 17.89 -6.82
C ILE A 119 -11.22 18.38 -8.21
N ASN A 120 -12.51 18.66 -8.42
CA ASN A 120 -12.98 19.31 -9.64
C ASN A 120 -12.47 20.76 -9.67
N VAL A 121 -11.79 21.16 -10.75
CA VAL A 121 -11.35 22.55 -10.92
C VAL A 121 -12.58 23.40 -11.26
N VAL A 122 -12.81 24.46 -10.49
CA VAL A 122 -13.88 25.43 -10.76
C VAL A 122 -13.67 26.01 -12.16
N GLY A 123 -14.67 25.87 -13.05
CA GLY A 123 -14.62 26.36 -14.44
C GLY A 123 -14.43 25.28 -15.51
N THR A 124 -14.08 24.04 -15.16
CA THR A 124 -14.24 22.91 -16.09
C THR A 124 -15.70 22.47 -16.09
N GLY A 125 -16.41 22.70 -17.20
CA GLY A 125 -17.81 22.30 -17.36
C GLY A 125 -18.04 20.83 -17.02
N ILE A 126 -19.24 20.53 -16.51
CA ILE A 126 -19.68 19.16 -16.18
C ILE A 126 -19.46 18.27 -17.42
N GLY A 127 -18.53 17.31 -17.32
CA GLY A 127 -18.20 16.38 -18.41
C GLY A 127 -16.92 16.68 -19.20
N SER A 128 -16.22 17.78 -18.93
CA SER A 128 -14.90 18.03 -19.55
C SER A 128 -13.83 17.11 -18.96
N LYS A 129 -13.11 16.36 -19.81
CA LYS A 129 -11.95 15.56 -19.38
C LYS A 129 -10.86 16.50 -18.88
N VAL A 130 -10.69 16.57 -17.55
CA VAL A 130 -9.57 17.29 -16.92
C VAL A 130 -8.26 16.70 -17.44
N LYS A 131 -7.41 17.57 -18.01
CA LYS A 131 -6.08 17.20 -18.48
C LYS A 131 -5.25 16.74 -17.29
N THR A 132 -4.35 15.78 -17.50
CA THR A 132 -3.50 15.23 -16.43
C THR A 132 -2.70 16.30 -15.69
N ALA A 133 -2.29 17.37 -16.37
CA ALA A 133 -1.55 18.49 -15.77
C ALA A 133 -2.37 19.30 -14.76
N ASP A 134 -3.70 19.34 -14.93
CA ASP A 134 -4.62 20.16 -14.13
C ASP A 134 -5.25 19.35 -12.98
N LEU A 135 -4.84 18.10 -12.80
CA LEU A 135 -5.33 17.28 -11.69
C LEU A 135 -4.86 17.87 -10.35
N LYS A 136 -5.83 18.23 -9.51
CA LYS A 136 -5.64 18.63 -8.12
C LYS A 136 -6.22 17.57 -7.20
N PHE A 137 -5.65 17.45 -6.00
CA PHE A 137 -6.03 16.43 -5.04
C PHE A 137 -6.25 17.04 -3.66
N SER A 138 -7.17 16.46 -2.90
CA SER A 138 -7.40 16.77 -1.48
C SER A 138 -6.67 15.75 -0.61
N ASP A 139 -5.96 16.25 0.38
CA ASP A 139 -5.20 15.43 1.32
C ASP A 139 -6.09 14.75 2.39
N GLN A 140 -7.37 15.14 2.49
CA GLN A 140 -8.27 14.70 3.57
C GLN A 140 -8.35 13.19 3.74
N LEU A 141 -8.54 12.43 2.65
CA LEU A 141 -8.61 10.98 2.71
C LEU A 141 -7.25 10.38 3.09
N LEU A 142 -6.15 10.94 2.59
CA LEU A 142 -4.80 10.46 2.91
C LEU A 142 -4.49 10.70 4.40
N ILE A 143 -4.83 11.88 4.94
CA ILE A 143 -4.74 12.20 6.36
C ILE A 143 -5.54 11.19 7.18
N GLU A 144 -6.80 10.91 6.82
CA GLU A 144 -7.64 9.94 7.53
C GLU A 144 -6.99 8.54 7.61
N ARG A 145 -6.33 8.11 6.53
CA ARG A 145 -5.63 6.82 6.46
C ARG A 145 -4.34 6.83 7.27
N ILE A 146 -3.54 7.90 7.21
CA ILE A 146 -2.28 8.05 7.96
C ILE A 146 -2.54 8.19 9.47
N MET A 147 -3.63 8.86 9.87
CA MET A 147 -4.00 9.02 11.28
C MET A 147 -4.24 7.70 12.01
N LYS A 148 -4.52 6.61 11.30
CA LYS A 148 -4.58 5.27 11.89
C LYS A 148 -3.21 4.76 12.34
N ALA A 149 -2.12 5.31 11.83
CA ALA A 149 -0.75 4.97 12.18
C ALA A 149 -0.05 6.02 13.07
N LYS A 150 -0.79 6.99 13.63
CA LYS A 150 -0.20 8.15 14.35
C LYS A 150 0.67 7.78 15.56
N GLU A 151 0.37 6.66 16.21
CA GLU A 151 1.09 6.20 17.42
C GLU A 151 2.35 5.39 17.07
N GLN A 152 2.54 5.04 15.78
CA GLN A 152 3.61 4.16 15.32
C GLN A 152 4.74 4.99 14.68
N THR A 153 5.47 5.76 15.48
CA THR A 153 6.54 6.68 15.00
C THR A 153 7.60 5.99 14.15
N ALA A 154 8.00 4.77 14.48
CA ALA A 154 8.95 3.97 13.69
C ALA A 154 8.40 3.62 12.31
N LEU A 155 7.12 3.21 12.23
CA LEU A 155 6.43 2.96 10.97
C LEU A 155 6.34 4.24 10.13
N LEU A 156 5.95 5.35 10.75
CA LEU A 156 5.83 6.64 10.09
C LEU A 156 7.15 7.09 9.46
N ARG A 157 8.27 7.03 10.19
CA ARG A 157 9.61 7.32 9.65
C ARG A 157 10.01 6.39 8.52
N GLY A 158 9.73 5.08 8.68
CA GLY A 158 9.97 4.09 7.63
C GLY A 158 9.21 4.40 6.35
N LEU A 159 7.94 4.80 6.48
CA LEU A 159 7.09 5.20 5.36
C LEU A 159 7.61 6.46 4.67
N GLN A 160 8.00 7.51 5.41
CA GLN A 160 8.59 8.74 4.83
C GLN A 160 9.77 8.44 3.92
N TYR A 161 10.73 7.65 4.41
CA TYR A 161 11.89 7.23 3.63
C TYR A 161 11.46 6.40 2.41
N PHE A 162 10.61 5.40 2.64
CA PHE A 162 10.26 4.43 1.61
C PHE A 162 9.46 5.06 0.46
N VAL A 163 8.53 5.99 0.75
CA VAL A 163 7.75 6.64 -0.32
C VAL A 163 8.61 7.52 -1.22
N GLN A 164 9.61 8.21 -0.66
CA GLN A 164 10.51 9.06 -1.42
C GLN A 164 11.55 8.24 -2.22
N GLU A 165 12.09 7.18 -1.62
CA GLU A 165 13.17 6.41 -2.24
C GLU A 165 12.71 5.28 -3.17
N LYS A 166 11.56 4.66 -2.89
CA LYS A 166 11.06 3.51 -3.65
C LYS A 166 9.78 3.86 -4.41
N THR A 167 8.74 4.33 -3.72
CA THR A 167 7.42 4.51 -4.32
C THR A 167 7.40 5.58 -5.42
N LEU A 168 8.06 6.71 -5.22
CA LEU A 168 8.13 7.80 -6.21
C LEU A 168 8.86 7.38 -7.50
N LYS A 169 9.86 6.49 -7.37
CA LYS A 169 10.71 5.99 -8.46
C LYS A 169 10.23 4.65 -9.02
N SER A 170 9.04 4.20 -8.59
CA SER A 170 8.56 2.85 -8.87
C SER A 170 8.27 2.61 -10.35
N ASN A 171 8.66 1.43 -10.83
CA ASN A 171 8.34 0.96 -12.18
C ASN A 171 6.94 0.33 -12.27
N PHE A 172 6.22 0.17 -11.15
CA PHE A 172 4.85 -0.38 -11.11
C PHE A 172 3.75 0.67 -11.35
N VAL A 173 4.15 1.84 -11.87
CA VAL A 173 3.29 2.98 -12.15
C VAL A 173 2.96 3.03 -13.64
N ASP A 174 1.71 2.75 -13.98
CA ASP A 174 1.25 2.67 -15.35
C ASP A 174 0.54 3.97 -15.80
N GLY A 175 1.18 4.67 -16.73
CA GLY A 175 0.61 5.82 -17.42
C GLY A 175 0.59 7.13 -16.62
N LYS A 176 0.38 8.23 -17.35
CA LYS A 176 0.58 9.59 -16.84
C LYS A 176 -0.34 9.95 -15.65
N ARG A 177 -1.58 9.44 -15.65
CA ARG A 177 -2.56 9.74 -14.58
C ARG A 177 -2.22 9.02 -13.26
N GLN A 178 -1.80 7.76 -13.32
CA GLN A 178 -1.36 7.05 -12.12
C GLN A 178 -0.10 7.69 -11.58
N LYS A 179 0.86 8.00 -12.46
CA LYS A 179 2.10 8.71 -12.08
C LYS A 179 1.81 10.00 -11.31
N LYS A 180 0.91 10.85 -11.83
CA LYS A 180 0.54 12.09 -11.14
C LYS A 180 -0.08 11.86 -9.75
N ARG A 181 -0.87 10.79 -9.58
CA ARG A 181 -1.47 10.42 -8.28
C ARG A 181 -0.42 9.89 -7.29
N VAL A 182 0.48 9.03 -7.75
CA VAL A 182 1.54 8.47 -6.90
C VAL A 182 2.55 9.55 -6.52
N GLU A 183 2.90 10.45 -7.43
CA GLU A 183 3.74 11.63 -7.13
C GLU A 183 3.11 12.54 -6.08
N TRP A 184 1.84 12.95 -6.27
CA TRP A 184 1.12 13.73 -5.25
C TRP A 184 1.06 12.99 -3.92
N GLY A 185 0.63 11.73 -3.94
CA GLY A 185 0.43 10.94 -2.74
C GLY A 185 1.72 10.72 -1.95
N SER A 186 2.86 10.53 -2.63
CA SER A 186 4.16 10.33 -1.97
C SER A 186 4.65 11.60 -1.29
N ASN A 187 4.48 12.76 -1.94
CA ASN A 187 4.84 14.05 -1.36
C ASN A 187 3.91 14.44 -0.22
N ALA A 188 2.59 14.37 -0.43
CA ALA A 188 1.61 14.66 0.61
C ALA A 188 1.77 13.73 1.82
N MET A 189 2.02 12.43 1.60
CA MET A 189 2.28 11.49 2.69
C MET A 189 3.55 11.84 3.46
N PHE A 190 4.61 12.27 2.79
CA PHE A 190 5.83 12.72 3.45
C PHE A 190 5.55 13.93 4.36
N ASP A 191 4.89 14.96 3.82
CA ASP A 191 4.59 16.22 4.51
C ASP A 191 3.66 15.99 5.72
N ILE A 192 2.58 15.22 5.54
CA ILE A 192 1.64 14.88 6.63
C ILE A 192 2.35 14.12 7.75
N ILE A 193 3.21 13.15 7.40
CA ILE A 193 3.94 12.39 8.41
C ILE A 193 4.94 13.28 9.14
N ASP A 194 5.59 14.21 8.44
CA ASP A 194 6.56 15.13 9.05
C ASP A 194 5.88 15.99 10.12
N GLU A 195 4.72 16.56 9.80
CA GLU A 195 3.90 17.32 10.74
C GLU A 195 3.46 16.46 11.94
N LEU A 196 3.03 15.21 11.71
CA LEU A 196 2.65 14.30 12.79
C LEU A 196 3.81 13.95 13.72
N LEU A 197 5.02 13.78 13.17
CA LEU A 197 6.22 13.44 13.94
C LEU A 197 6.78 14.64 14.72
N LEU A 198 6.58 15.86 14.23
CA LEU A 198 6.91 17.09 14.96
C LEU A 198 5.97 17.25 16.17
N ASN A 199 4.66 17.14 15.95
CA ASN A 199 3.65 17.27 17.00
C ASN A 199 3.72 16.16 18.08
N ALA A 200 4.40 15.04 17.81
CA ALA A 200 4.57 13.95 18.77
C ALA A 200 5.78 14.13 19.72
N GLN A 201 6.60 15.17 19.50
CA GLN A 201 7.77 15.48 20.33
C GLN A 201 7.47 16.56 21.40
N ASP A 202 6.32 17.22 21.28
CA ASP A 202 5.76 18.18 22.24
C ASP A 202 4.85 17.49 23.29
#